data_AF-A0A948ZD31-F1
#
_entry.id   AF-A0A948ZD31-F1
#
_cell.length_a   1.000
_cell.length_b   1.000
_cell.length_c   1.000
_cell.angle_alpha   90.00
_cell.angle_beta   90.00
_cell.angle_gamma   90.00
#
_symmetry.space_group_name_H-M   'P 1'
#
loop_
_entity.id
_entity.type
_entity.pdbx_description
1 polymer ?
#
loop_
_entity_poly.entity_id
_entity_poly.type
_entity_poly.pdbx_seq_one_letter_code
_entity_poly.pdbx_strand_id
1 'polypeptide(L)'
;MIAAMNSPGQSVWVGDVLVGWASAATADTTAVPLGPIDNTRAAGLSGEQKARFLQGRTLLHRLLGELQPGVVPQLDATTCPHCSGPHGPVSVEGPAVVVGLAHADGLVVAAVATTSRVTALGLDAERDAVGAAERLADLVKLIGGSPATALRRWTQIEAVLKADGRGLRVPPEQVRIEAETAQIESDPDRYRLAEISGPAGYLISLAWR
;
A
#
# COMPACT_ATOMS: atom_id res chain seq x y z
N MET A 1 -9.67 22.04 15.01
CA MET A 1 -8.51 22.69 14.36
C MET A 1 -7.82 21.61 13.54
N ILE A 2 -8.12 21.54 12.23
CA ILE A 2 -7.57 20.50 11.34
C ILE A 2 -6.15 20.93 11.00
N ALA A 3 -5.15 20.17 11.44
CA ALA A 3 -3.78 20.38 10.99
C ALA A 3 -3.75 20.16 9.48
N ALA A 4 -3.51 21.22 8.72
CA ALA A 4 -3.41 21.18 7.28
C ALA A 4 -2.26 20.24 6.87
N MET A 5 -2.57 19.25 6.02
CA MET A 5 -1.63 18.28 5.45
C MET A 5 -0.68 18.93 4.41
N ASN A 6 -0.09 20.08 4.72
CA ASN A 6 0.71 20.90 3.81
C ASN A 6 2.23 20.62 3.88
N SER A 7 2.65 19.45 4.35
CA SER A 7 4.07 19.06 4.36
C SER A 7 4.40 18.17 3.15
N PRO A 8 5.61 18.28 2.57
CA PRO A 8 6.14 17.23 1.70
C PRO A 8 6.01 15.89 2.44
N GLY A 9 5.61 14.84 1.73
CA GLY A 9 5.14 13.59 2.34
C GLY A 9 6.02 13.14 3.51
N GLN A 10 5.41 12.76 4.62
CA GLN A 10 6.16 12.25 5.77
C GLN A 10 6.63 10.83 5.47
N SER A 11 7.73 10.41 6.09
CA SER A 11 8.23 9.04 6.04
C SER A 11 8.72 8.58 7.42
N VAL A 12 8.65 7.28 7.67
CA VAL A 12 9.07 6.62 8.90
C VAL A 12 9.65 5.24 8.58
N TRP A 13 10.64 4.82 9.36
CA TRP A 13 11.17 3.46 9.30
C TRP A 13 10.37 2.54 10.22
N VAL A 14 9.96 1.39 9.68
CA VAL A 14 9.34 0.29 10.43
C VAL A 14 10.13 -0.97 10.14
N GLY A 15 11.00 -1.34 11.08
CA GLY A 15 12.03 -2.36 10.82
C GLY A 15 12.90 -1.95 9.63
N ASP A 16 12.97 -2.82 8.63
CA ASP A 16 13.73 -2.63 7.38
C ASP A 16 12.95 -1.94 6.26
N VAL A 17 11.73 -1.46 6.53
CA VAL A 17 10.84 -0.85 5.54
C VAL A 17 10.71 0.64 5.78
N LEU A 18 10.98 1.44 4.75
CA LEU A 18 10.68 2.86 4.73
C LEU A 18 9.25 3.07 4.22
N VAL A 19 8.38 3.61 5.06
CA VAL A 19 6.98 3.89 4.74
C VAL A 19 6.77 5.40 4.69
N GLY A 20 5.97 5.88 3.74
CA GLY A 20 5.57 7.28 3.70
C GLY A 20 4.16 7.47 3.20
N TRP A 21 3.63 8.67 3.40
CA TRP A 21 2.26 9.02 2.99
C TRP A 21 2.14 10.47 2.52
N ALA A 22 1.12 10.73 1.72
CA ALA A 22 0.79 12.05 1.21
C ALA A 22 -0.73 12.20 0.99
N SER A 23 -1.21 13.44 1.03
CA SER A 23 -2.57 13.76 0.59
C SER A 23 -2.73 13.48 -0.89
N ALA A 24 -3.82 12.81 -1.28
CA ALA A 24 -4.16 12.61 -2.68
C ALA A 24 -4.63 13.90 -3.39
N ALA A 25 -5.02 14.92 -2.62
CA ALA A 25 -5.50 16.20 -3.15
C ALA A 25 -4.36 17.16 -3.53
N THR A 26 -3.20 17.03 -2.90
CA THR A 26 -1.99 17.78 -3.25
C THR A 26 -1.12 16.89 -4.11
N ALA A 27 -1.49 16.72 -5.39
CA ALA A 27 -0.59 16.12 -6.35
C ALA A 27 0.63 17.05 -6.45
N ASP A 28 1.77 16.61 -5.93
CA ASP A 28 3.04 17.21 -6.31
C ASP A 28 3.16 17.05 -7.82
N THR A 29 3.01 18.15 -8.54
CA THR A 29 2.93 18.19 -10.00
C THR A 29 4.29 17.96 -10.65
N THR A 30 5.33 17.74 -9.85
CA THR A 30 6.63 17.32 -10.34
C THR A 30 6.48 16.01 -11.10
N ALA A 31 6.54 16.10 -12.43
CA ALA A 31 6.36 14.95 -13.31
C ALA A 31 7.48 13.94 -13.05
N VAL A 32 7.12 12.78 -12.50
CA VAL A 32 8.03 11.64 -12.42
C VAL A 32 7.96 10.83 -13.70
N PRO A 33 9.09 10.25 -14.17
CA PRO A 33 9.07 9.34 -15.32
C PRO A 33 8.15 8.15 -15.04
N LEU A 34 7.20 7.91 -15.95
CA LEU A 34 6.34 6.73 -15.92
C LEU A 34 6.76 5.74 -17.01
N GLY A 35 6.67 4.45 -16.72
CA GLY A 35 6.76 3.41 -17.73
C GLY A 35 5.56 3.38 -18.68
N PRO A 36 5.61 2.58 -19.76
CA PRO A 36 4.55 2.53 -20.76
C PRO A 36 3.16 2.16 -20.21
N ILE A 37 3.05 1.19 -19.29
CA ILE A 37 1.75 0.74 -18.78
C ILE A 37 1.11 1.85 -17.93
N ASP A 38 1.89 2.46 -17.06
CA ASP A 38 1.48 3.58 -16.23
C ASP A 38 1.15 4.82 -17.06
N ASN A 39 1.86 5.09 -18.17
CA ASN A 39 1.49 6.16 -19.11
C ASN A 39 0.11 5.93 -19.74
N THR A 40 -0.15 4.73 -20.25
CA THR A 40 -1.46 4.37 -20.79
C THR A 40 -2.56 4.50 -19.73
N ARG A 41 -2.29 4.04 -18.51
CA ARG A 41 -3.24 4.15 -17.39
C ARG A 41 -3.50 5.62 -17.04
N ALA A 42 -2.46 6.43 -16.89
CA ALA A 42 -2.58 7.86 -16.57
C ALA A 42 -3.35 8.66 -17.64
N ALA A 43 -3.26 8.25 -18.91
CA ALA A 43 -4.02 8.86 -20.01
C ALA A 43 -5.53 8.57 -19.89
N GLY A 44 -5.91 7.40 -19.37
CA GLY A 44 -7.32 7.01 -19.18
C GLY A 44 -7.96 7.50 -17.87
N LEU A 45 -7.17 8.02 -16.92
CA LEU A 45 -7.68 8.55 -15.64
C LEU A 45 -8.00 10.04 -15.73
N SER A 46 -8.91 10.51 -14.89
CA SER A 46 -9.25 11.93 -14.77
C SER A 46 -9.48 12.35 -13.31
N GLY A 47 -9.52 13.67 -13.07
CA GLY A 47 -9.82 14.25 -11.76
C GLY A 47 -8.99 13.68 -10.62
N GLU A 48 -9.66 13.38 -9.50
CA GLU A 48 -9.02 12.86 -8.30
C GLU A 48 -8.34 11.50 -8.52
N GLN A 49 -8.88 10.65 -9.40
CA GLN A 49 -8.29 9.34 -9.67
C GLN A 49 -6.90 9.50 -10.32
N LYS A 50 -6.76 10.43 -11.27
CA LYS A 50 -5.47 10.73 -11.89
C LYS A 50 -4.50 11.37 -10.89
N ALA A 51 -4.98 12.34 -10.10
CA ALA A 51 -4.16 13.00 -9.08
C ALA A 51 -3.60 12.00 -8.07
N ARG A 52 -4.46 11.11 -7.55
CA ARG A 52 -4.10 10.04 -6.62
C ARG A 52 -3.07 9.07 -7.21
N PHE A 53 -3.28 8.64 -8.45
CA PHE A 53 -2.37 7.75 -9.16
C PHE A 53 -0.98 8.38 -9.31
N LEU A 54 -0.91 9.61 -9.81
CA LEU A 54 0.37 10.32 -10.00
C LEU A 54 1.06 10.57 -8.66
N GLN A 55 0.32 10.96 -7.62
CA GLN A 55 0.86 11.15 -6.28
C GLN A 55 1.46 9.86 -5.71
N GLY A 56 0.88 8.70 -6.02
CA GLY A 56 1.47 7.39 -5.69
C GLY A 56 2.84 7.17 -6.30
N ARG A 57 3.01 7.54 -7.57
CA ARG A 57 4.30 7.43 -8.27
C ARG A 57 5.31 8.43 -7.75
N THR A 58 4.90 9.68 -7.54
CA THR A 58 5.77 10.71 -6.95
C THR A 58 6.24 10.31 -5.55
N LEU A 59 5.35 9.78 -4.71
CA LEU A 59 5.70 9.30 -3.38
C LEU A 59 6.71 8.13 -3.43
N LEU A 60 6.52 7.16 -4.32
CA LEU A 60 7.47 6.07 -4.51
C LEU A 60 8.85 6.57 -4.96
N HIS A 61 8.91 7.46 -5.94
CA HIS A 61 10.18 8.06 -6.39
C HIS A 61 10.92 8.75 -5.24
N ARG A 62 10.20 9.52 -4.41
CA ARG A 62 10.78 10.18 -3.23
C ARG A 62 11.36 9.15 -2.25
N LEU A 63 10.57 8.15 -1.86
CA LEU A 63 11.02 7.15 -0.90
C LEU A 63 12.20 6.31 -1.44
N LEU A 64 12.22 6.02 -2.74
CA LEU A 64 13.35 5.34 -3.37
C LEU A 64 14.61 6.21 -3.38
N GLY A 65 14.47 7.52 -3.62
CA GLY A 65 15.58 8.47 -3.52
C GLY A 65 16.11 8.61 -2.08
N GLU A 66 15.24 8.50 -1.07
CA GLU A 66 15.63 8.46 0.34
C GLU A 66 16.33 7.14 0.70
N LEU A 67 15.80 6.01 0.23
CA LEU A 67 16.35 4.68 0.47
C LEU A 67 17.72 4.50 -0.21
N GLN A 68 17.87 5.00 -1.44
CA GLN A 68 19.06 4.86 -2.27
C GLN A 68 19.39 6.18 -3.00
N PRO A 69 20.05 7.12 -2.32
CA PRO A 69 20.44 8.39 -2.92
C PRO A 69 21.27 8.21 -4.19
N GLY A 70 20.94 8.98 -5.22
CA GLY A 70 21.64 8.96 -6.52
C GLY A 70 21.14 7.92 -7.52
N VAL A 71 20.20 7.04 -7.13
CA VAL A 71 19.54 6.12 -8.07
C VAL A 71 18.27 6.77 -8.59
N VAL A 72 18.09 6.76 -9.92
CA VAL A 72 16.85 7.16 -10.57
C VAL A 72 16.08 5.89 -10.94
N PRO A 73 15.06 5.48 -10.16
CA PRO A 73 14.32 4.27 -10.46
C PRO A 73 13.44 4.47 -11.69
N GLN A 74 13.25 3.41 -12.46
CA GLN A 74 12.19 3.36 -13.47
C GLN A 74 11.02 2.57 -12.90
N LEU A 75 9.86 3.21 -12.79
CA LEU A 75 8.64 2.62 -12.23
C LEU A 75 7.65 2.33 -13.34
N ASP A 76 7.08 1.13 -13.30
CA ASP A 76 5.89 0.80 -14.09
C ASP A 76 4.98 -0.14 -13.30
N ALA A 77 3.72 -0.23 -13.69
CA ALA A 77 2.85 -1.31 -13.24
C ALA A 77 3.16 -2.59 -14.04
N THR A 78 3.09 -3.75 -13.39
CA THR A 78 3.02 -5.02 -14.12
C THR A 78 1.59 -5.29 -14.58
N THR A 79 1.43 -6.29 -15.45
CA THR A 79 0.11 -6.85 -15.72
C THR A 79 -0.43 -7.56 -14.49
N CYS A 80 -1.74 -7.44 -14.27
CA CYS A 80 -2.40 -8.14 -13.19
C CYS A 80 -2.39 -9.65 -13.47
N PRO A 81 -1.89 -10.50 -12.56
CA PRO A 81 -1.85 -11.96 -12.78
C PRO A 81 -3.25 -12.60 -12.82
N HIS A 82 -4.31 -11.86 -12.48
CA HIS A 82 -5.69 -12.35 -12.45
C HIS A 82 -6.48 -12.00 -13.72
N CYS A 83 -6.49 -10.73 -14.13
CA CYS A 83 -7.29 -10.26 -15.27
C CYS A 83 -6.44 -9.76 -16.45
N SER A 84 -5.11 -9.83 -16.34
CA SER A 84 -4.15 -9.28 -17.31
C SER A 84 -4.25 -7.76 -17.53
N GLY A 85 -5.03 -7.05 -16.70
CA GLY A 85 -5.20 -5.60 -16.77
C GLY A 85 -3.99 -4.79 -16.26
N PRO A 86 -3.95 -3.48 -16.51
CA PRO A 86 -2.79 -2.61 -16.24
C PRO A 86 -2.71 -2.15 -14.76
N HIS A 87 -3.03 -3.05 -13.83
CA HIS A 87 -3.13 -2.75 -12.41
C HIS A 87 -2.49 -3.85 -11.54
N GLY A 88 -1.48 -4.53 -12.07
CA GLY A 88 -0.63 -5.39 -11.26
C GLY A 88 0.21 -4.58 -10.26
N PRO A 89 1.03 -5.28 -9.44
CA PRO A 89 2.01 -4.65 -8.57
C PRO A 89 2.93 -3.67 -9.33
N VAL A 90 3.51 -2.72 -8.62
CA VAL A 90 4.52 -1.82 -9.20
C VAL A 90 5.85 -2.56 -9.28
N SER A 91 6.46 -2.58 -10.45
CA SER A 91 7.83 -3.03 -10.65
C SER A 91 8.78 -1.84 -10.65
N VAL A 92 9.99 -2.06 -10.12
CA VAL A 92 11.08 -1.08 -10.14
C VAL A 92 12.24 -1.68 -10.91
N GLU A 93 12.61 -1.05 -12.04
CA GLU A 93 13.81 -1.43 -12.78
C GLU A 93 15.01 -0.60 -12.31
N GLY A 94 16.16 -1.28 -12.18
CA GLY A 94 17.41 -0.71 -11.68
C GLY A 94 17.75 -1.23 -10.27
N PRO A 95 17.26 -0.58 -9.20
CA PRO A 95 17.59 -0.97 -7.83
C PRO A 95 16.97 -2.29 -7.40
N ALA A 96 17.69 -3.04 -6.56
CA ALA A 96 17.22 -4.28 -5.95
C ALA A 96 16.28 -3.98 -4.76
N VAL A 97 15.04 -3.60 -5.07
CA VAL A 97 14.04 -3.15 -4.09
C VAL A 97 12.69 -3.85 -4.29
N VAL A 98 11.91 -3.90 -3.21
CA VAL A 98 10.48 -4.24 -3.21
C VAL A 98 9.69 -3.00 -2.81
N VAL A 99 8.53 -2.82 -3.42
CA VAL A 99 7.68 -1.64 -3.19
C VAL A 99 6.22 -2.04 -3.00
N GLY A 100 5.51 -1.28 -2.19
CA GLY A 100 4.08 -1.41 -1.95
C GLY A 100 3.40 -0.05 -2.05
N LEU A 101 2.14 -0.05 -2.51
CA LEU A 101 1.33 1.16 -2.63
C LEU A 101 -0.10 0.86 -2.18
N ALA A 102 -0.67 1.75 -1.37
CA ALA A 102 -2.04 1.69 -0.91
C ALA A 102 -2.70 3.06 -1.08
N HIS A 103 -4.02 3.03 -1.24
CA HIS A 103 -4.83 4.22 -1.42
C HIS A 103 -6.04 4.11 -0.50
N ALA A 104 -6.30 5.18 0.25
CA ALA A 104 -7.57 5.41 0.92
C ALA A 104 -8.14 6.75 0.45
N ASP A 105 -9.42 7.04 0.71
CA ASP A 105 -10.00 8.31 0.31
C ASP A 105 -9.19 9.50 0.84
N GLY A 106 -8.62 10.30 -0.05
CA GLY A 106 -7.76 11.43 0.29
C GLY A 106 -6.32 11.08 0.72
N LEU A 107 -5.91 9.81 0.76
CA LEU A 107 -4.58 9.39 1.21
C LEU A 107 -3.90 8.44 0.23
N VAL A 108 -2.61 8.66 0.02
CA VAL A 108 -1.69 7.74 -0.65
C VAL A 108 -0.65 7.30 0.36
N VAL A 109 -0.38 6.01 0.45
CA VAL A 109 0.68 5.43 1.28
C VAL A 109 1.57 4.56 0.41
N ALA A 110 2.88 4.67 0.58
CA ALA A 110 3.87 3.85 -0.11
C ALA A 110 4.85 3.26 0.89
N ALA A 111 5.39 2.10 0.55
CA ALA A 111 6.43 1.42 1.32
C ALA A 111 7.53 0.94 0.37
N VAL A 112 8.79 1.04 0.79
CA VAL A 112 9.95 0.58 0.02
C VAL A 112 10.96 -0.10 0.94
N ALA A 113 11.63 -1.13 0.44
CA ALA A 113 12.71 -1.82 1.13
C ALA A 113 13.68 -2.46 0.14
N THR A 114 14.91 -2.76 0.57
CA THR A 114 15.87 -3.50 -0.27
C THR A 114 15.56 -4.99 -0.25
N THR A 115 15.76 -5.68 -1.38
CA THR A 115 15.53 -7.14 -1.48
C THR A 115 16.47 -7.97 -0.61
N SER A 116 17.61 -7.39 -0.21
CA SER A 116 18.55 -8.02 0.72
C SER A 116 18.01 -8.15 2.16
N ARG A 117 16.98 -7.37 2.50
CA ARG A 117 16.37 -7.34 3.84
C ARG A 117 14.92 -7.81 3.81
N VAL A 118 14.21 -7.54 2.72
CA VAL A 118 12.79 -7.81 2.56
C VAL A 118 12.52 -8.44 1.21
N THR A 119 11.99 -9.65 1.23
CA THR A 119 11.69 -10.49 0.06
C THR A 119 10.25 -10.32 -0.45
N ALA A 120 9.34 -9.88 0.41
CA ALA A 120 7.93 -9.64 0.10
C ALA A 120 7.41 -8.45 0.92
N LEU A 121 6.55 -7.65 0.30
CA LEU A 121 6.06 -6.40 0.88
C LEU A 121 4.62 -6.13 0.46
N GLY A 122 3.76 -5.83 1.43
CA GLY A 122 2.36 -5.52 1.20
C GLY A 122 1.87 -4.43 2.14
N LEU A 123 0.97 -3.60 1.63
CA LEU A 123 0.49 -2.40 2.30
C LEU A 123 -0.99 -2.23 2.00
N ASP A 124 -1.76 -1.97 3.04
CA ASP A 124 -3.16 -1.58 2.91
C ASP A 124 -3.49 -0.38 3.80
N ALA A 125 -4.45 0.42 3.33
CA ALA A 125 -4.87 1.62 4.03
C ALA A 125 -6.38 1.81 3.86
N GLU A 126 -7.06 2.11 4.96
CA GLU A 126 -8.49 2.36 5.01
C GLU A 126 -8.75 3.64 5.79
N ARG A 127 -9.80 4.38 5.39
CA ARG A 127 -10.27 5.50 6.23
C ARG A 127 -10.99 4.92 7.43
N ASP A 128 -10.64 5.38 8.63
CA ASP A 128 -11.35 5.10 9.87
C ASP A 128 -12.68 5.88 9.86
N ALA A 129 -13.63 5.41 9.04
CA ALA A 129 -14.83 6.17 8.70
C ALA A 129 -16.09 5.54 9.28
N VAL A 130 -16.64 6.28 10.25
CA VAL A 130 -18.08 6.35 10.55
C VAL A 130 -18.82 6.73 9.26
N GLY A 131 -19.69 5.84 8.75
CA GLY A 131 -20.50 6.09 7.54
C GLY A 131 -20.54 4.94 6.53
N ALA A 132 -19.61 3.98 6.61
CA ALA A 132 -19.60 2.78 5.77
C ALA A 132 -20.31 1.59 6.46
N ALA A 133 -21.47 1.82 7.06
CA ALA A 133 -22.13 0.85 7.95
C ALA A 133 -22.39 -0.51 7.29
N GLU A 134 -22.78 -0.52 6.02
CA GLU A 134 -23.01 -1.75 5.26
C GLU A 134 -21.70 -2.53 5.03
N ARG A 135 -20.65 -1.86 4.53
CA ARG A 135 -19.31 -2.47 4.36
C ARG A 135 -18.78 -3.01 5.68
N LEU A 136 -18.93 -2.24 6.77
CA LEU A 136 -18.49 -2.66 8.09
C LEU A 136 -19.29 -3.87 8.59
N ALA A 137 -20.59 -3.92 8.34
CA ALA A 137 -21.41 -5.08 8.68
C ALA A 137 -20.96 -6.33 7.90
N ASP A 138 -20.62 -6.20 6.63
CA ASP A 138 -20.11 -7.32 5.82
C ASP A 138 -18.72 -7.79 6.28
N LEU A 139 -17.84 -6.86 6.66
CA LEU A 139 -16.55 -7.22 7.28
C LEU A 139 -16.77 -7.95 8.61
N VAL A 140 -17.68 -7.47 9.46
CA VAL A 140 -18.02 -8.16 10.73
C VAL A 140 -18.56 -9.56 10.47
N LYS A 141 -19.40 -9.77 9.44
CA LYS A 141 -19.86 -11.12 9.05
C LYS A 141 -18.70 -12.00 8.58
N LEU A 142 -17.76 -11.44 7.83
CA LEU A 142 -16.65 -12.19 7.22
C LEU A 142 -15.60 -12.62 8.23
N ILE A 143 -15.18 -11.73 9.14
CA ILE A 143 -14.03 -11.96 10.03
C ILE A 143 -14.32 -11.78 11.53
N GLY A 144 -15.55 -11.43 11.89
CA GLY A 144 -15.99 -11.25 13.27
C GLY A 144 -15.51 -9.97 13.95
N GLY A 145 -15.91 -9.80 15.22
CA GLY A 145 -15.51 -8.67 16.07
C GLY A 145 -16.44 -7.46 16.00
N SER A 146 -16.02 -6.36 16.62
CA SER A 146 -16.67 -5.05 16.44
C SER A 146 -16.29 -4.45 15.08
N PRO A 147 -17.09 -3.51 14.52
CA PRO A 147 -16.77 -2.83 13.27
C PRO A 147 -15.34 -2.29 13.20
N ALA A 148 -14.86 -1.65 14.27
CA ALA A 148 -13.49 -1.11 14.34
C ALA A 148 -12.43 -2.22 14.30
N THR A 149 -12.63 -3.32 15.04
CA THR A 149 -11.70 -4.45 15.02
C THR A 149 -11.73 -5.21 13.70
N ALA A 150 -12.89 -5.30 13.05
CA ALA A 150 -13.05 -5.92 11.75
C ALA A 150 -12.35 -5.10 10.66
N LEU A 151 -12.52 -3.78 10.63
CA LEU A 151 -11.82 -2.94 9.66
C LEU A 151 -10.30 -3.03 9.84
N ARG A 152 -9.80 -2.95 11.08
CA ARG A 152 -8.38 -3.12 11.39
C ARG A 152 -7.84 -4.47 10.91
N ARG A 153 -8.52 -5.56 11.27
CA ARG A 153 -8.12 -6.92 10.89
C ARG A 153 -8.18 -7.10 9.37
N TRP A 154 -9.16 -6.50 8.70
CA TRP A 154 -9.25 -6.50 7.25
C TRP A 154 -8.04 -5.83 6.60
N THR A 155 -7.66 -4.61 7.05
CA THR A 155 -6.47 -3.91 6.53
C THR A 155 -5.20 -4.75 6.74
N GLN A 156 -5.08 -5.46 7.87
CA GLN A 156 -3.97 -6.38 8.11
C GLN A 156 -3.96 -7.58 7.14
N ILE A 157 -5.12 -8.20 6.92
CA ILE A 157 -5.28 -9.32 5.98
C ILE A 157 -4.90 -8.89 4.57
N GLU A 158 -5.40 -7.76 4.10
CA GLU A 158 -5.08 -7.20 2.78
C GLU A 158 -3.58 -6.91 2.63
N ALA A 159 -2.93 -6.36 3.66
CA ALA A 159 -1.49 -6.16 3.65
C ALA A 159 -0.73 -7.48 3.46
N VAL A 160 -1.12 -8.55 4.16
CA VAL A 160 -0.51 -9.88 4.02
C VAL A 160 -0.75 -10.47 2.63
N LEU A 161 -1.98 -10.42 2.12
CA LEU A 161 -2.33 -10.93 0.79
C LEU A 161 -1.60 -10.20 -0.34
N LYS A 162 -1.35 -8.89 -0.16
CA LYS A 162 -0.53 -8.10 -1.08
C LYS A 162 0.95 -8.47 -1.01
N ALA A 163 1.48 -8.73 0.19
CA ALA A 163 2.86 -9.20 0.36
C ALA A 163 3.07 -10.58 -0.26
N ASP A 164 2.07 -11.45 -0.12
CA ASP A 164 2.03 -12.78 -0.72
C ASP A 164 1.97 -12.76 -2.25
N GLY A 165 1.23 -11.81 -2.83
CA GLY A 165 1.13 -11.63 -4.28
C GLY A 165 0.20 -12.62 -4.98
N ARG A 166 -0.39 -13.62 -4.29
CA ARG A 166 -1.47 -14.44 -4.88
C ARG A 166 -2.81 -13.71 -4.88
N GLY A 167 -2.96 -12.66 -4.05
CA GLY A 167 -4.14 -11.81 -4.00
C GLY A 167 -5.41 -12.61 -3.72
N LEU A 168 -6.46 -12.38 -4.51
CA LEU A 168 -7.78 -13.03 -4.37
C LEU A 168 -7.78 -14.57 -4.52
N ARG A 169 -6.64 -15.19 -4.86
CA ARG A 169 -6.51 -16.66 -4.92
C ARG A 169 -6.37 -17.29 -3.54
N VAL A 170 -6.08 -16.49 -2.51
CA VAL A 170 -6.04 -16.93 -1.12
C VAL A 170 -7.29 -16.36 -0.43
N PRO A 171 -8.19 -17.22 0.08
CA PRO A 171 -9.34 -16.77 0.85
C PRO A 171 -8.88 -15.98 2.10
N PRO A 172 -9.45 -14.78 2.37
CA PRO A 172 -9.07 -13.94 3.51
C PRO A 172 -9.08 -14.66 4.86
N GLU A 173 -10.01 -15.61 5.04
CA GLU A 173 -10.14 -16.43 6.25
C GLU A 173 -8.97 -17.39 6.49
N GLN A 174 -8.11 -17.64 5.50
CA GLN A 174 -6.89 -18.43 5.63
C GLN A 174 -5.72 -17.61 6.19
N VAL A 175 -5.85 -16.29 6.31
CA VAL A 175 -4.84 -15.46 6.95
C VAL A 175 -5.00 -15.51 8.47
N ARG A 176 -4.02 -16.10 9.14
CA ARG A 176 -3.93 -16.19 10.60
C ARG A 176 -3.00 -15.09 11.09
N ILE A 177 -3.49 -14.24 11.99
CA ILE A 177 -2.75 -13.13 12.58
C ILE A 177 -2.51 -13.44 14.05
N GLU A 178 -1.25 -13.36 14.47
CA GLU A 178 -0.78 -13.61 15.83
C GLU A 178 0.15 -12.46 16.24
N ALA A 179 -0.35 -11.55 17.08
CA ALA A 179 0.36 -10.34 17.50
C ALA A 179 0.92 -9.55 16.28
N GLU A 180 2.25 -9.43 16.20
CA GLU A 180 2.98 -8.70 15.15
C GLU A 180 3.39 -9.61 13.97
N THR A 181 2.72 -10.75 13.83
CA THR A 181 3.00 -11.72 12.76
C THR A 181 1.73 -12.24 12.10
N ALA A 182 1.86 -12.71 10.88
CA ALA A 182 0.80 -13.40 10.16
C ALA A 182 1.33 -14.56 9.32
N GLN A 183 0.45 -15.51 9.03
CA GLN A 183 0.73 -16.68 8.20
C GLN A 183 -0.51 -17.04 7.40
N ILE A 184 -0.32 -17.57 6.19
CA ILE A 184 -1.41 -18.16 5.38
C ILE A 184 -1.42 -19.66 5.70
N GLU A 185 -2.58 -20.24 6.04
CA GLU A 185 -2.66 -21.64 6.53
C GLU A 185 -1.99 -22.69 5.63
N SER A 186 -1.95 -22.45 4.32
CA SER A 186 -1.35 -23.35 3.33
C SER A 186 0.14 -23.12 3.11
N ASP A 187 0.76 -22.20 3.84
CA ASP A 187 2.09 -21.68 3.57
C ASP A 187 3.01 -21.75 4.81
N PRO A 188 4.25 -22.27 4.71
CA PRO A 188 5.21 -22.20 5.80
C PRO A 188 5.69 -20.78 6.12
N ASP A 189 5.49 -19.82 5.21
CA ASP A 189 6.02 -18.47 5.32
C ASP A 189 5.32 -17.64 6.39
N ARG A 190 6.12 -16.90 7.17
CA ARG A 190 5.65 -15.95 8.18
C ARG A 190 5.94 -14.53 7.74
N TYR A 191 4.92 -13.69 7.82
CA TYR A 191 5.00 -12.26 7.61
C TYR A 191 5.11 -11.54 8.95
N ARG A 192 5.98 -10.55 9.03
CA ARG A 192 5.92 -9.50 10.06
C ARG A 192 4.77 -8.57 9.71
N LEU A 193 4.11 -8.06 10.73
CA LEU A 193 2.94 -7.19 10.60
C LEU A 193 3.12 -5.99 11.53
N ALA A 194 2.89 -4.79 11.00
CA ALA A 194 2.92 -3.57 11.78
C ALA A 194 1.78 -2.63 11.38
N GLU A 195 1.25 -1.93 12.37
CA GLU A 195 0.37 -0.79 12.14
C GLU A 195 1.20 0.48 12.06
N ILE A 196 0.94 1.29 11.04
CA ILE A 196 1.68 2.54 10.82
C ILE A 196 0.90 3.68 11.49
N SER A 197 1.57 4.38 12.41
CA SER A 197 1.05 5.62 12.99
C SER A 197 1.12 6.76 11.95
N GLY A 198 0.17 6.76 11.02
CA GLY A 198 0.03 7.76 9.97
C GLY A 198 -0.92 8.91 10.33
N PRO A 199 -1.51 9.60 9.34
CA PRO A 199 -2.47 10.67 9.58
C PRO A 199 -3.70 10.17 10.36
N ALA A 200 -4.21 11.00 11.27
CA ALA A 200 -5.40 10.67 12.04
C ALA A 200 -6.60 10.37 11.12
N GLY A 201 -7.41 9.39 11.52
CA GLY A 201 -8.58 8.94 10.75
C GLY A 201 -8.26 7.94 9.64
N TYR A 202 -7.08 7.31 9.69
CA TYR A 202 -6.70 6.23 8.78
C TYR A 202 -6.12 5.03 9.55
N LEU A 203 -6.46 3.85 9.08
CA LEU A 203 -5.82 2.59 9.45
C LEU A 203 -4.84 2.22 8.34
N ILE A 204 -3.60 1.93 8.71
CA ILE A 204 -2.55 1.58 7.75
C ILE A 204 -1.84 0.34 8.29
N SER A 205 -1.86 -0.73 7.52
CA SER A 205 -1.18 -1.99 7.87
C SER A 205 -0.10 -2.31 6.86
N LEU A 206 1.06 -2.70 7.38
CA LEU A 206 2.22 -3.12 6.62
C LEU A 206 2.50 -4.59 6.94
N ALA A 207 2.71 -5.39 5.91
CA ALA A 207 3.19 -6.76 6.03
C ALA A 207 4.46 -6.96 5.21
N TRP A 208 5.45 -7.67 5.76
CA TRP A 208 6.69 -7.95 5.05
C TRP A 208 7.37 -9.24 5.53
N ARG A 209 8.23 -9.80 4.69
CA ARG A 209 9.04 -10.99 5.00
C ARG A 209 10.49 -10.78 4.62
#